data_AF-A0A800L7E5-F1
#
_entry.id   AF-A0A800L7E5-F1
#
_cell.length_a   1.000
_cell.length_b   1.000
_cell.length_c   1.000
_cell.angle_alpha   90.00
_cell.angle_beta   90.00
_cell.angle_gamma   90.00
#
_symmetry.space_group_name_H-M   'P 1'
#
loop_
_entity.id
_entity.type
_entity.pdbx_description
1 polymer ?
#
loop_
_entity_poly.entity_id
_entity_poly.type
_entity_poly.pdbx_seq_one_letter_code
_entity_poly.pdbx_strand_id
1 'polypeptide(L)'
;IDHTNFAWFEAKLGNPRIFDRDKVSPTLDKLKMPNFDFNETEIEAITTAILGFNGNKVDEGIKAHNRVDEMAQNGARLVKQFNCQGCHLIDDFGGQLVDHIGAAEYAPPNLNTQGAKTNPDWLLSFFNNPSIIRPNLEVRMPSFHQITDEQWNAIIKYFQHLDNEKISYRDELTINEHSIEFKGGEMIHELGACNNCHFYGTTFPKQDASTWAPNLALTKERLNPDWVKEWLREPQTIMPGTKMPAPFLPTEDLLTIDGAKNDWGKELVKMNGDTEAMLDGLRDYVWSIKGKTNIDKTIQDYFDENGYDFSGDEDEDEDDWGDDEDW
;
A
#
# COMPACT_ATOMS: atom_id res chain seq x y z
N ILE A 1 22.28 -43.46 12.95
CA ILE A 1 22.71 -42.05 12.93
C ILE A 1 23.54 -41.79 14.17
N ASP A 2 24.54 -40.91 14.08
CA ASP A 2 25.32 -40.53 15.25
C ASP A 2 24.42 -39.88 16.31
N HIS A 3 24.70 -40.13 17.59
CA HIS A 3 23.88 -39.64 18.71
C HIS A 3 24.27 -38.20 19.09
N THR A 4 24.29 -37.31 18.10
CA THR A 4 24.54 -35.88 18.27
C THR A 4 23.31 -35.08 17.83
N ASN A 5 23.14 -33.88 18.38
CA ASN A 5 21.96 -33.06 18.07
C ASN A 5 21.93 -32.65 16.59
N PHE A 6 23.10 -32.31 16.01
CA PHE A 6 23.19 -31.91 14.60
C PHE A 6 22.85 -33.06 13.65
N ALA A 7 23.37 -34.27 13.89
CA ALA A 7 23.04 -35.44 13.07
C ALA A 7 21.55 -35.81 13.16
N TRP A 8 20.91 -35.54 14.30
CA TRP A 8 19.47 -35.69 14.43
C TRP A 8 18.69 -34.64 13.63
N PHE A 9 19.09 -33.37 13.67
CA PHE A 9 18.46 -32.30 12.89
C PHE A 9 18.59 -32.56 11.39
N GLU A 10 19.79 -32.90 10.91
CA GLU A 10 20.05 -33.19 9.50
C GLU A 10 19.20 -34.36 9.00
N ALA A 11 19.14 -35.45 9.78
CA ALA A 11 18.32 -36.62 9.45
C ALA A 11 16.82 -36.26 9.41
N LYS A 12 16.36 -35.38 10.31
CA LYS A 12 14.96 -34.90 10.33
C LYS A 12 14.63 -34.00 9.15
N LEU A 13 15.52 -33.11 8.76
CA LEU A 13 15.31 -32.18 7.65
C LEU A 13 15.39 -32.90 6.30
N GLY A 14 16.32 -33.84 6.14
CA GLY A 14 16.48 -34.59 4.88
C GLY A 14 15.47 -35.71 4.67
N ASN A 15 15.06 -36.42 5.73
CA ASN A 15 14.00 -37.42 5.64
C ASN A 15 13.21 -37.49 6.96
N PRO A 16 12.20 -36.63 7.16
CA PRO A 16 11.46 -36.54 8.42
C PRO A 16 10.84 -37.88 8.85
N ARG A 17 10.46 -38.72 7.88
CA ARG A 17 9.78 -40.01 8.07
C ARG A 17 10.71 -41.16 8.43
N ILE A 18 12.03 -40.97 8.39
CA ILE A 18 12.99 -42.06 8.63
C ILE A 18 12.83 -42.74 10.00
N PHE A 19 12.29 -42.00 10.98
CA PHE A 19 12.05 -42.47 12.35
C PHE A 19 10.69 -43.16 12.56
N ASP A 20 9.79 -43.08 11.58
CA ASP A 20 8.54 -43.87 11.57
C ASP A 20 8.75 -45.24 10.90
N ARG A 21 9.93 -45.48 10.31
CA ARG A 21 10.27 -46.75 9.66
C ARG A 21 10.24 -47.88 10.69
N ASP A 22 9.51 -48.95 10.35
CA ASP A 22 9.35 -50.15 11.18
C ASP A 22 8.66 -49.93 12.55
N LYS A 23 8.06 -48.74 12.76
CA LYS A 23 7.28 -48.42 13.95
C LYS A 23 5.79 -48.69 13.72
N VAL A 24 5.20 -49.55 14.54
CA VAL A 24 3.73 -49.75 14.56
C VAL A 24 3.11 -48.62 15.37
N SER A 25 2.73 -47.53 14.69
CA SER A 25 2.09 -46.35 15.29
C SER A 25 0.76 -46.07 14.59
N PRO A 26 -0.33 -45.77 15.32
CA PRO A 26 -1.57 -45.26 14.73
C PRO A 26 -1.30 -44.04 13.84
N THR A 27 -2.13 -43.83 12.82
CA THR A 27 -1.90 -42.80 11.78
C THR A 27 -1.73 -41.39 12.37
N LEU A 28 -2.46 -41.06 13.44
CA LEU A 28 -2.40 -39.75 14.10
C LEU A 28 -1.12 -39.54 14.95
N ASP A 29 -0.41 -40.62 15.26
CA ASP A 29 0.80 -40.63 16.11
C ASP A 29 2.09 -40.67 15.30
N LYS A 30 1.99 -40.76 13.96
CA LYS A 30 3.14 -40.64 13.05
C LYS A 30 3.66 -39.20 13.07
N LEU A 31 4.93 -39.02 12.69
CA LEU A 31 5.54 -37.69 12.63
C LEU A 31 4.76 -36.77 11.69
N LYS A 32 4.54 -35.52 12.08
CA LYS A 32 3.72 -34.57 11.30
C LYS A 32 4.55 -33.63 10.43
N MET A 33 5.86 -33.62 10.61
CA MET A 33 6.76 -32.77 9.84
C MET A 33 6.65 -33.13 8.34
N PRO A 34 6.32 -32.16 7.46
CA PRO A 34 6.36 -32.34 6.02
C PRO A 34 7.77 -32.66 5.54
N ASN A 35 7.88 -33.35 4.40
CA ASN A 35 9.13 -33.36 3.66
C ASN A 35 9.17 -32.07 2.83
N PHE A 36 10.18 -31.24 3.07
CA PHE A 36 10.38 -29.97 2.39
C PHE A 36 11.32 -30.09 1.18
N ASP A 37 11.88 -31.28 0.96
CA ASP A 37 12.79 -31.59 -0.15
C ASP A 37 14.04 -30.67 -0.20
N PHE A 38 14.55 -30.32 0.98
CA PHE A 38 15.76 -29.51 1.12
C PHE A 38 16.99 -30.21 0.55
N ASN A 39 17.88 -29.44 -0.07
CA ASN A 39 19.21 -29.91 -0.45
C ASN A 39 20.19 -29.90 0.75
N GLU A 40 21.36 -30.49 0.59
CA GLU A 40 22.36 -30.59 1.67
C GLU A 40 22.77 -29.23 2.23
N THR A 41 22.92 -28.20 1.39
CA THR A 41 23.27 -26.84 1.83
C THR A 41 22.17 -26.21 2.66
N GLU A 42 20.91 -26.39 2.27
CA GLU A 42 19.76 -25.90 3.05
C GLU A 42 19.63 -26.63 4.38
N ILE A 43 19.82 -27.95 4.38
CA ILE A 43 19.81 -28.76 5.60
C ILE A 43 20.91 -28.31 6.57
N GLU A 44 22.13 -28.10 6.08
CA GLU A 44 23.26 -27.61 6.88
C GLU A 44 22.98 -26.20 7.42
N ALA A 45 22.45 -25.30 6.59
CA ALA A 45 22.13 -23.94 7.00
C ALA A 45 21.04 -23.89 8.10
N ILE A 46 19.96 -24.65 7.94
CA ILE A 46 18.89 -24.73 8.94
C ILE A 46 19.39 -25.40 10.22
N THR A 47 20.16 -26.49 10.10
CA THR A 47 20.78 -27.16 11.25
C THR A 47 21.67 -26.20 12.03
N THR A 48 22.50 -25.44 11.33
CA THR A 48 23.38 -24.41 11.92
C THR A 48 22.56 -23.35 12.66
N ALA A 49 21.47 -22.86 12.06
CA ALA A 49 20.58 -21.90 12.70
C ALA A 49 19.92 -22.45 13.98
N ILE A 50 19.41 -23.70 13.93
CA ILE A 50 18.79 -24.37 15.09
C ILE A 50 19.81 -24.56 16.21
N LEU A 51 21.03 -24.99 15.91
CA LEU A 51 22.11 -25.11 16.89
C LEU A 51 22.49 -23.74 17.49
N GLY A 52 22.33 -22.67 16.71
CA GLY A 52 22.50 -21.29 17.13
C GLY A 52 21.42 -20.78 18.09
N PHE A 53 20.25 -21.43 18.20
CA PHE A 53 19.19 -21.09 19.15
C PHE A 53 19.50 -21.58 20.58
N ASN A 54 20.68 -21.22 21.07
CA ASN A 54 21.11 -21.50 22.43
C ASN A 54 21.24 -20.19 23.23
N GLY A 55 21.26 -20.28 24.55
CA GLY A 55 21.38 -19.11 25.44
C GLY A 55 22.77 -18.47 25.44
N ASN A 56 23.75 -19.02 24.72
CA ASN A 56 25.11 -18.48 24.69
C ASN A 56 25.12 -17.23 23.82
N LYS A 57 25.34 -16.09 24.46
CA LYS A 57 25.49 -14.82 23.76
C LYS A 57 26.89 -14.77 23.16
N VAL A 58 26.96 -14.49 21.87
CA VAL A 58 28.24 -14.18 21.19
C VAL A 58 28.77 -12.86 21.77
N ASP A 59 30.08 -12.80 22.02
CA ASP A 59 30.75 -11.59 22.50
C ASP A 59 30.50 -10.40 21.56
N GLU A 60 30.29 -9.21 22.12
CA GLU A 60 30.05 -7.96 21.37
C GLU A 60 31.09 -7.76 20.25
N GLY A 61 32.37 -8.08 20.50
CA GLY A 61 33.45 -7.88 19.54
C GLY A 61 33.44 -8.82 18.32
N ILE A 62 32.61 -9.87 18.34
CA ILE A 62 32.46 -10.84 17.25
C ILE A 62 31.16 -10.60 16.47
N LYS A 63 30.21 -9.83 17.04
CA LYS A 63 29.02 -9.42 16.30
C LYS A 63 29.44 -8.46 15.19
N ALA A 64 29.04 -8.75 13.96
CA ALA A 64 29.11 -7.76 12.90
C ALA A 64 28.25 -6.56 13.33
N HIS A 65 28.88 -5.44 13.66
CA HIS A 65 28.20 -4.17 13.88
C HIS A 65 27.69 -3.65 12.52
N ASN A 66 26.69 -4.32 11.96
CA ASN A 66 25.81 -3.63 11.04
C ASN A 66 25.13 -2.55 11.87
N ARG A 67 25.36 -1.29 11.49
CA ARG A 67 24.76 -0.12 12.14
C ARG A 67 23.29 -0.08 11.74
N VAL A 68 22.52 -1.04 12.23
CA VAL A 68 21.11 -1.17 11.91
C VAL A 68 20.32 -0.31 12.89
N ASP A 69 19.33 0.40 12.36
CA ASP A 69 18.38 1.14 13.17
C ASP A 69 17.54 0.13 13.98
N GLU A 70 17.83 0.00 15.28
CA GLU A 70 17.16 -0.95 16.18
C GLU A 70 15.63 -0.75 16.22
N MET A 71 15.18 0.50 16.06
CA MET A 71 13.77 0.84 16.07
C MET A 71 13.10 0.37 14.77
N ALA A 72 13.75 0.55 13.62
CA ALA A 72 13.28 -0.01 12.36
C ALA A 72 13.25 -1.55 12.38
N GLN A 73 14.25 -2.21 12.98
CA GLN A 73 14.23 -3.67 13.15
C GLN A 73 13.06 -4.13 14.02
N ASN A 74 12.78 -3.42 15.11
CA ASN A 74 11.63 -3.70 15.94
C ASN A 74 10.32 -3.51 15.15
N GLY A 75 10.22 -2.44 14.36
CA GLY A 75 9.08 -2.22 13.45
C GLY A 75 8.86 -3.37 12.48
N ALA A 76 9.93 -3.84 11.81
CA ALA A 76 9.86 -4.99 10.91
C ALA A 76 9.37 -6.27 11.61
N ARG A 77 9.79 -6.49 12.87
CA ARG A 77 9.29 -7.60 13.68
C ARG A 77 7.80 -7.44 14.00
N LEU A 78 7.36 -6.23 14.36
CA LEU A 78 5.95 -5.96 14.69
C LEU A 78 5.04 -6.14 13.48
N VAL A 79 5.46 -5.69 12.29
CA VAL A 79 4.76 -5.92 11.00
C VAL A 79 4.48 -7.42 10.79
N LYS A 80 5.47 -8.28 11.06
CA LYS A 80 5.31 -9.74 10.98
C LYS A 80 4.44 -10.29 12.10
N GLN A 81 4.65 -9.84 13.33
CA GLN A 81 3.94 -10.30 14.53
C GLN A 81 2.43 -10.04 14.43
N PHE A 82 2.04 -8.88 13.91
CA PHE A 82 0.63 -8.49 13.73
C PHE A 82 0.09 -8.83 12.34
N ASN A 83 0.84 -9.59 11.55
CA ASN A 83 0.45 -10.09 10.23
C ASN A 83 -0.01 -8.99 9.25
N CYS A 84 0.61 -7.80 9.29
CA CYS A 84 0.25 -6.71 8.37
C CYS A 84 0.49 -7.12 6.91
N GLN A 85 1.50 -7.96 6.66
CA GLN A 85 1.83 -8.52 5.35
C GLN A 85 0.78 -9.54 4.85
N GLY A 86 -0.13 -10.03 5.69
CA GLY A 86 -1.24 -10.85 5.23
C GLY A 86 -2.20 -10.09 4.32
N CYS A 87 -2.33 -8.77 4.52
CA CYS A 87 -3.18 -7.90 3.70
C CYS A 87 -2.37 -6.96 2.80
N HIS A 88 -1.27 -6.40 3.29
CA HIS A 88 -0.49 -5.38 2.59
C HIS A 88 0.76 -5.95 1.94
N LEU A 89 1.11 -5.44 0.75
CA LEU A 89 2.44 -5.62 0.19
C LEU A 89 3.41 -4.65 0.90
N ILE A 90 4.40 -5.19 1.60
CA ILE A 90 5.42 -4.43 2.34
C ILE A 90 6.77 -5.06 2.08
N ASP A 91 7.74 -4.25 1.63
CA ASP A 91 9.10 -4.71 1.32
C ASP A 91 9.08 -5.85 0.28
N ASP A 92 8.26 -5.67 -0.76
CA ASP A 92 8.01 -6.62 -1.84
C ASP A 92 7.53 -8.01 -1.38
N PHE A 93 6.96 -8.09 -0.18
CA PHE A 93 6.44 -9.32 0.40
C PHE A 93 5.05 -9.14 1.02
N GLY A 94 4.19 -10.14 0.83
CA GLY A 94 2.83 -10.17 1.36
C GLY A 94 1.78 -9.78 0.32
N GLY A 95 0.61 -9.30 0.79
CA GLY A 95 -0.46 -8.80 -0.07
C GLY A 95 -1.32 -9.88 -0.73
N GLN A 96 -1.19 -11.15 -0.34
CA GLN A 96 -1.90 -12.27 -0.98
C GLN A 96 -3.42 -12.22 -0.83
N LEU A 97 -3.97 -11.32 0.01
CA LEU A 97 -5.41 -11.12 0.08
C LEU A 97 -6.00 -10.73 -1.29
N VAL A 98 -5.22 -10.11 -2.18
CA VAL A 98 -5.63 -9.80 -3.56
C VAL A 98 -6.13 -11.02 -4.32
N ASP A 99 -5.54 -12.19 -4.11
CA ASP A 99 -5.89 -13.43 -4.80
C ASP A 99 -7.29 -13.94 -4.42
N HIS A 100 -7.88 -13.43 -3.33
CA HIS A 100 -9.19 -13.84 -2.80
C HIS A 100 -10.29 -12.80 -3.01
N ILE A 101 -9.95 -11.54 -3.26
CA ILE A 101 -10.89 -10.41 -3.42
C ILE A 101 -11.09 -10.01 -4.88
N GLY A 102 -10.30 -10.56 -5.80
CA GLY A 102 -10.41 -10.31 -7.23
C GLY A 102 -9.46 -9.21 -7.71
N ALA A 103 -10.01 -8.12 -8.24
CA ALA A 103 -9.22 -7.14 -8.98
C ALA A 103 -8.27 -6.34 -8.08
N ALA A 104 -7.06 -6.06 -8.56
CA ALA A 104 -6.00 -5.42 -7.78
C ALA A 104 -6.39 -4.02 -7.28
N GLU A 105 -7.30 -3.32 -7.96
CA GLU A 105 -7.81 -2.05 -7.50
C GLU A 105 -8.62 -2.16 -6.20
N TYR A 106 -9.24 -3.31 -5.90
CA TYR A 106 -9.96 -3.53 -4.65
C TYR A 106 -9.08 -4.16 -3.58
N ALA A 107 -7.76 -4.19 -3.78
CA ALA A 107 -6.83 -4.68 -2.79
C ALA A 107 -6.51 -3.67 -1.69
N PRO A 108 -6.13 -4.15 -0.49
CA PRO A 108 -5.43 -3.31 0.47
C PRO A 108 -4.24 -2.62 -0.20
N PRO A 109 -3.94 -1.36 0.19
CA PRO A 109 -2.90 -0.59 -0.46
C PRO A 109 -1.52 -1.26 -0.36
N ASN A 110 -0.75 -1.15 -1.44
CA ASN A 110 0.70 -1.36 -1.43
C ASN A 110 1.35 -0.30 -0.51
N LEU A 111 2.19 -0.76 0.42
CA LEU A 111 2.87 0.05 1.43
C LEU A 111 4.39 0.12 1.23
N ASN A 112 4.92 -0.33 0.08
CA ASN A 112 6.35 -0.28 -0.23
C ASN A 112 6.93 1.13 -0.13
N THR A 113 6.16 2.18 -0.47
CA THR A 113 6.60 3.58 -0.40
C THR A 113 5.97 4.34 0.78
N GLN A 114 5.52 3.65 1.82
CA GLN A 114 4.69 4.27 2.87
C GLN A 114 5.46 5.31 3.71
N GLY A 115 6.77 5.13 3.88
CA GLY A 115 7.63 6.04 4.63
C GLY A 115 7.86 7.37 3.92
N ALA A 116 7.99 7.34 2.60
CA ALA A 116 8.04 8.52 1.75
C ALA A 116 6.67 9.18 1.60
N LYS A 117 5.59 8.37 1.56
CA LYS A 117 4.23 8.78 1.22
C LYS A 117 3.51 9.63 2.24
N THR A 118 3.51 9.22 3.50
CA THR A 118 2.63 9.82 4.52
C THR A 118 3.39 10.59 5.58
N ASN A 119 2.72 11.61 6.14
CA ASN A 119 3.22 12.30 7.31
C ASN A 119 3.19 11.36 8.53
N PRO A 120 4.28 11.24 9.32
CA PRO A 120 4.34 10.35 10.48
C PRO A 120 3.23 10.59 11.51
N ASP A 121 2.93 11.86 11.82
CA ASP A 121 1.91 12.23 12.81
C ASP A 121 0.50 11.84 12.36
N TRP A 122 0.22 12.02 11.06
CA TRP A 122 -1.04 11.55 10.47
C TRP A 122 -1.12 10.03 10.49
N LEU A 123 -0.03 9.33 10.16
CA LEU A 123 0.01 7.88 10.11
C LEU A 123 -0.20 7.26 11.51
N LEU A 124 0.41 7.85 12.55
CA LEU A 124 0.17 7.47 13.94
C LEU A 124 -1.30 7.68 14.34
N SER A 125 -1.88 8.82 13.97
CA SER A 125 -3.29 9.12 14.23
C SER A 125 -4.23 8.13 13.51
N PHE A 126 -3.90 7.79 12.26
CA PHE A 126 -4.64 6.81 11.45
C PHE A 126 -4.56 5.40 12.06
N PHE A 127 -3.39 4.97 12.56
CA PHE A 127 -3.29 3.65 13.19
C PHE A 127 -4.11 3.52 14.48
N ASN A 128 -4.20 4.60 15.25
CA ASN A 128 -5.02 4.64 16.46
C ASN A 128 -6.53 4.70 16.15
N ASN A 129 -6.91 5.31 15.04
CA ASN A 129 -8.30 5.39 14.60
C ASN A 129 -8.40 5.33 13.06
N PRO A 130 -8.42 4.12 12.47
CA PRO A 130 -8.47 3.96 11.02
C PRO A 130 -9.75 4.55 10.43
N SER A 131 -9.59 5.45 9.46
CA SER A 131 -10.69 6.08 8.70
C SER A 131 -10.79 5.51 7.28
N ILE A 132 -11.88 5.83 6.57
CA ILE A 132 -12.08 5.40 5.18
C ILE A 132 -11.26 6.32 4.26
N ILE A 133 -10.22 5.75 3.65
CA ILE A 133 -9.39 6.45 2.66
C ILE A 133 -9.81 6.12 1.23
N ARG A 134 -10.18 4.86 0.97
CA ARG A 134 -10.61 4.36 -0.34
C ARG A 134 -12.08 3.96 -0.23
N PRO A 135 -13.02 4.82 -0.68
CA PRO A 135 -14.45 4.56 -0.53
C PRO A 135 -14.89 3.28 -1.26
N ASN A 136 -14.26 2.97 -2.39
CA ASN A 136 -14.58 1.81 -3.22
C ASN A 136 -14.02 0.48 -2.72
N LEU A 137 -13.27 0.46 -1.63
CA LEU A 137 -12.72 -0.76 -1.03
C LEU A 137 -13.77 -1.34 -0.08
N GLU A 138 -13.99 -2.66 -0.03
CA GLU A 138 -14.84 -3.28 1.01
C GLU A 138 -13.99 -3.69 2.24
N VAL A 139 -12.81 -4.25 2.00
CA VAL A 139 -11.89 -4.66 3.07
C VAL A 139 -11.50 -3.48 3.96
N ARG A 140 -11.58 -3.66 5.28
CA ARG A 140 -11.21 -2.64 6.27
C ARG A 140 -9.98 -3.05 7.06
N MET A 141 -9.14 -2.06 7.38
CA MET A 141 -8.01 -2.26 8.28
C MET A 141 -8.55 -2.53 9.69
N PRO A 142 -8.13 -3.61 10.38
CA PRO A 142 -8.52 -3.87 11.76
C PRO A 142 -8.00 -2.78 12.70
N SER A 143 -8.74 -2.51 13.78
CA SER A 143 -8.25 -1.69 14.88
C SER A 143 -7.32 -2.52 15.78
N PHE A 144 -6.11 -2.02 16.05
CA PHE A 144 -5.13 -2.71 16.89
C PHE A 144 -4.95 -1.98 18.23
N HIS A 145 -5.95 -2.03 19.10
CA HIS A 145 -5.89 -1.39 20.43
C HIS A 145 -4.83 -1.99 21.36
N GLN A 146 -4.26 -3.14 21.00
CA GLN A 146 -3.17 -3.80 21.73
C GLN A 146 -1.77 -3.29 21.36
N ILE A 147 -1.63 -2.46 20.32
CA ILE A 147 -0.35 -1.88 19.89
C ILE A 147 -0.19 -0.51 20.55
N THR A 148 0.94 -0.27 21.22
CA THR A 148 1.22 1.03 21.86
C THR A 148 1.77 2.05 20.86
N ASP A 149 1.71 3.33 21.21
CA ASP A 149 2.27 4.40 20.37
C ASP A 149 3.78 4.21 20.11
N GLU A 150 4.55 3.66 21.06
CA GLU A 150 5.97 3.34 20.82
C GLU A 150 6.14 2.23 19.78
N GLN A 151 5.25 1.24 19.78
CA GLN A 151 5.26 0.17 18.79
C GLN A 151 4.81 0.70 17.41
N TRP A 152 3.82 1.60 17.37
CA TRP A 152 3.46 2.28 16.12
C TRP A 152 4.59 3.12 15.58
N ASN A 153 5.26 3.90 16.41
CA ASN A 153 6.43 4.66 16.01
C ASN A 153 7.53 3.75 15.47
N ALA A 154 7.73 2.55 16.03
CA ALA A 154 8.69 1.59 15.49
C ALA A 154 8.28 1.09 14.08
N ILE A 155 7.00 0.82 13.85
CA ILE A 155 6.48 0.46 12.52
C ILE A 155 6.63 1.63 11.53
N ILE A 156 6.31 2.85 11.94
CA ILE A 156 6.52 4.07 11.12
C ILE A 156 8.01 4.22 10.78
N LYS A 157 8.89 4.00 11.75
CA LYS A 157 10.33 4.06 11.55
C LYS A 157 10.84 2.99 10.59
N TYR A 158 10.22 1.80 10.59
CA TYR A 158 10.50 0.76 9.61
C TYR A 158 10.11 1.21 8.19
N PHE A 159 8.92 1.77 7.98
CA PHE A 159 8.54 2.31 6.67
C PHE A 159 9.49 3.41 6.20
N GLN A 160 9.85 4.34 7.09
CA GLN A 160 10.85 5.36 6.78
C GLN A 160 12.21 4.74 6.40
N HIS A 161 12.62 3.69 7.11
CA HIS A 161 13.88 3.00 6.83
C HIS A 161 13.89 2.35 5.43
N LEU A 162 12.78 1.70 5.02
CA LEU A 162 12.65 1.11 3.68
C LEU A 162 12.80 2.17 2.58
N ASP A 163 12.21 3.34 2.77
CA ASP A 163 12.29 4.46 1.83
C ASP A 163 13.54 5.33 1.99
N ASN A 164 14.47 4.93 2.86
CA ASN A 164 15.68 5.69 3.20
C ASN A 164 15.37 7.13 3.67
N GLU A 165 14.19 7.32 4.25
CA GLU A 165 13.67 8.58 4.74
C GLU A 165 14.29 8.93 6.09
N LYS A 166 14.90 10.11 6.15
CA LYS A 166 15.66 10.58 7.32
C LYS A 166 14.93 11.69 8.06
N ILE A 167 13.88 12.23 7.47
CA ILE A 167 13.15 13.37 8.00
C ILE A 167 12.07 12.88 8.96
N SER A 168 12.24 13.17 10.25
CA SER A 168 11.24 12.88 11.28
C SER A 168 10.09 13.89 11.32
N TYR A 169 10.32 15.11 10.83
CA TYR A 169 9.35 16.21 10.82
C TYR A 169 9.57 17.06 9.58
N ARG A 170 8.49 17.39 8.86
CA ARG A 170 8.53 18.22 7.65
C ARG A 170 7.82 19.54 7.93
N ASP A 171 8.41 20.63 7.45
CA ASP A 171 7.78 21.93 7.48
C ASP A 171 6.55 21.96 6.55
N GLU A 172 5.60 22.83 6.85
CA GLU A 172 4.44 23.03 5.98
C GLU A 172 4.87 23.57 4.61
N LEU A 173 4.40 22.93 3.54
CA LEU A 173 4.57 23.45 2.19
C LEU A 173 3.91 24.83 2.08
N THR A 174 4.72 25.83 1.77
CA THR A 174 4.23 27.19 1.50
C THR A 174 3.82 27.29 0.04
N ILE A 175 2.54 27.59 -0.20
CA ILE A 175 1.97 27.69 -1.55
C ILE A 175 1.70 29.14 -1.90
N ASN A 176 1.99 29.50 -3.14
CA ASN A 176 1.61 30.78 -3.72
C ASN A 176 0.47 30.58 -4.73
N GLU A 177 -0.77 30.76 -4.29
CA GLU A 177 -1.98 30.61 -5.12
C GLU A 177 -2.02 31.58 -6.33
N HIS A 178 -1.14 32.58 -6.38
CA HIS A 178 -1.05 33.55 -7.47
C HIS A 178 0.05 33.25 -8.49
N SER A 179 0.88 32.22 -8.26
CA SER A 179 1.96 31.82 -9.15
C SER A 179 1.45 31.31 -10.51
N ILE A 180 2.35 31.23 -11.49
CA ILE A 180 2.01 30.70 -12.81
C ILE A 180 1.80 29.19 -12.68
N GLU A 181 2.66 28.53 -11.91
CA GLU A 181 2.68 27.12 -11.55
C GLU A 181 1.34 26.70 -10.96
N PHE A 182 0.87 27.36 -9.90
CA PHE A 182 -0.38 27.02 -9.23
C PHE A 182 -1.59 27.07 -10.17
N LYS A 183 -1.71 28.13 -10.96
CA LYS A 183 -2.79 28.31 -11.94
C LYS A 183 -2.72 27.34 -13.12
N GLY A 184 -1.50 26.99 -13.55
CA GLY A 184 -1.32 25.91 -14.51
C GLY A 184 -1.73 24.55 -13.91
N GLY A 185 -1.41 24.32 -12.64
CA GLY A 185 -1.87 23.16 -11.89
C GLY A 185 -3.39 23.04 -11.78
N GLU A 186 -4.07 24.16 -11.51
CA GLU A 186 -5.54 24.25 -11.53
C GLU A 186 -6.10 23.83 -12.90
N MET A 187 -5.51 24.33 -13.99
CA MET A 187 -5.90 23.96 -15.35
C MET A 187 -5.65 22.47 -15.65
N ILE A 188 -4.49 21.92 -15.27
CA ILE A 188 -4.19 20.49 -15.44
C ILE A 188 -5.18 19.63 -14.65
N HIS A 189 -5.54 20.06 -13.44
CA HIS A 189 -6.55 19.38 -12.62
C HIS A 189 -7.93 19.38 -13.30
N GLU A 190 -8.35 20.51 -13.87
CA GLU A 190 -9.62 20.63 -14.60
C GLU A 190 -9.63 19.73 -15.84
N LEU A 191 -8.59 19.81 -16.68
CA LEU A 191 -8.45 19.01 -17.90
C LEU A 191 -8.29 17.52 -17.61
N GLY A 192 -7.62 17.17 -16.52
CA GLY A 192 -7.48 15.81 -16.02
C GLY A 192 -8.76 15.26 -15.37
N ALA A 193 -9.82 16.09 -15.26
CA ALA A 193 -11.12 15.74 -14.72
C ALA A 193 -11.03 14.99 -13.38
N CYS A 194 -10.17 15.45 -12.47
CA CYS A 194 -9.91 14.78 -11.19
C CYS A 194 -11.19 14.59 -10.35
N ASN A 195 -12.19 15.46 -10.55
CA ASN A 195 -13.50 15.40 -9.92
C ASN A 195 -14.43 14.31 -10.44
N ASN A 196 -14.03 13.58 -11.49
CA ASN A 196 -14.73 12.38 -11.88
C ASN A 196 -14.59 11.30 -10.81
N CYS A 197 -13.42 11.18 -10.17
CA CYS A 197 -13.13 10.10 -9.22
C CYS A 197 -12.93 10.58 -7.78
N HIS A 198 -12.38 11.77 -7.56
CA HIS A 198 -12.01 12.23 -6.22
C HIS A 198 -13.08 13.07 -5.51
N PHE A 199 -13.17 12.92 -4.18
CA PHE A 199 -13.99 13.77 -3.32
C PHE A 199 -13.33 15.12 -3.02
N TYR A 200 -14.15 16.15 -2.80
CA TYR A 200 -13.74 17.49 -2.34
C TYR A 200 -14.50 17.81 -1.06
N GLY A 201 -13.98 17.30 0.06
CA GLY A 201 -14.74 17.25 1.30
C GLY A 201 -15.96 16.35 1.15
N THR A 202 -17.14 16.86 1.48
CA THR A 202 -18.41 16.12 1.35
C THR A 202 -19.00 16.16 -0.06
N THR A 203 -18.28 16.75 -1.04
CA THR A 203 -18.71 16.77 -2.44
C THR A 203 -18.35 15.45 -3.09
N PHE A 204 -19.36 14.73 -3.61
CA PHE A 204 -19.19 13.46 -4.29
C PHE A 204 -18.50 13.61 -5.65
N PRO A 205 -17.74 12.59 -6.09
CA PRO A 205 -17.24 12.50 -7.46
C PRO A 205 -18.38 12.39 -8.48
N LYS A 206 -18.09 12.68 -9.74
CA LYS A 206 -19.10 12.61 -10.82
C LYS A 206 -19.38 11.19 -11.33
N GLN A 207 -18.42 10.27 -11.22
CA GLN A 207 -18.58 8.88 -11.63
C GLN A 207 -19.08 7.99 -10.48
N ASP A 208 -19.39 6.75 -10.83
CA ASP A 208 -19.97 5.76 -9.93
C ASP A 208 -19.04 5.32 -8.80
N ALA A 209 -19.63 4.75 -7.75
CA ALA A 209 -18.95 4.37 -6.53
C ALA A 209 -17.77 3.40 -6.71
N SER A 210 -17.78 2.61 -7.78
CA SER A 210 -16.70 1.69 -8.13
C SER A 210 -15.38 2.41 -8.52
N THR A 211 -15.46 3.65 -9.00
CA THR A 211 -14.29 4.47 -9.41
C THR A 211 -13.87 5.50 -8.36
N TRP A 212 -14.60 5.59 -7.24
CA TRP A 212 -14.34 6.57 -6.21
C TRP A 212 -12.95 6.45 -5.60
N ALA A 213 -12.27 7.59 -5.59
CA ALA A 213 -10.91 7.77 -5.12
C ALA A 213 -10.87 8.61 -3.83
N PRO A 214 -9.72 8.68 -3.13
CA PRO A 214 -9.61 9.38 -1.86
C PRO A 214 -10.01 10.87 -1.92
N ASN A 215 -10.50 11.41 -0.80
CA ASN A 215 -10.80 12.83 -0.64
C ASN A 215 -9.54 13.72 -0.77
N LEU A 216 -9.51 14.60 -1.76
CA LEU A 216 -8.36 15.48 -2.00
C LEU A 216 -8.20 16.56 -0.92
N ALA A 217 -9.25 16.90 -0.18
CA ALA A 217 -9.12 17.82 0.97
C ALA A 217 -8.23 17.24 2.09
N LEU A 218 -8.02 15.92 2.13
CA LEU A 218 -7.14 15.27 3.10
C LEU A 218 -5.65 15.34 2.72
N THR A 219 -5.31 15.81 1.50
CA THR A 219 -3.95 15.73 0.94
C THR A 219 -2.88 16.33 1.84
N LYS A 220 -3.07 17.59 2.29
CA LYS A 220 -2.09 18.29 3.14
C LYS A 220 -1.85 17.60 4.49
N GLU A 221 -2.89 17.01 5.07
CA GLU A 221 -2.77 16.33 6.36
C GLU A 221 -2.05 14.99 6.21
N ARG A 222 -2.39 14.23 5.15
CA ARG A 222 -1.98 12.84 5.00
C ARG A 222 -0.65 12.65 4.29
N LEU A 223 -0.45 13.32 3.17
CA LEU A 223 0.59 12.98 2.21
C LEU A 223 1.83 13.86 2.38
N ASN A 224 2.93 13.42 1.78
CA ASN A 224 4.17 14.19 1.60
C ASN A 224 4.15 14.88 0.23
N PRO A 225 4.50 16.18 0.13
CA PRO A 225 4.46 16.92 -1.14
C PRO A 225 5.35 16.31 -2.23
N ASP A 226 6.55 15.84 -1.88
CA ASP A 226 7.48 15.25 -2.85
C ASP A 226 6.94 13.92 -3.38
N TRP A 227 6.35 13.11 -2.49
CA TRP A 227 5.69 11.87 -2.90
C TRP A 227 4.47 12.13 -3.78
N VAL A 228 3.67 13.17 -3.51
CA VAL A 228 2.53 13.54 -4.38
C VAL A 228 3.00 13.88 -5.78
N LYS A 229 4.13 14.59 -5.91
CA LYS A 229 4.73 14.91 -7.21
C LYS A 229 5.11 13.66 -7.98
N GLU A 230 5.79 12.71 -7.34
CA GLU A 230 6.18 11.45 -7.98
C GLU A 230 4.98 10.53 -8.27
N TRP A 231 3.96 10.54 -7.39
CA TRP A 231 2.69 9.86 -7.63
C TRP A 231 1.98 10.42 -8.86
N LEU A 232 1.92 11.74 -9.01
CA LEU A 232 1.33 12.37 -10.20
C LEU A 232 2.15 12.08 -11.45
N ARG A 233 3.48 12.03 -11.35
CA ARG A 233 4.36 11.75 -12.49
C ARG A 233 4.06 10.39 -13.13
N GLU A 234 4.04 9.32 -12.33
CA GLU A 234 3.82 7.97 -12.86
C GLU A 234 3.20 7.03 -11.81
N PRO A 235 1.87 7.09 -11.59
CA PRO A 235 1.19 6.32 -10.54
C PRO A 235 1.44 4.81 -10.61
N GLN A 236 1.60 4.27 -11.84
CA GLN A 236 1.81 2.83 -12.08
C GLN A 236 3.14 2.31 -11.53
N THR A 237 4.16 3.16 -11.37
CA THR A 237 5.44 2.74 -10.79
C THR A 237 5.34 2.52 -9.29
N ILE A 238 4.50 3.32 -8.62
CA ILE A 238 4.29 3.28 -7.18
C ILE A 238 3.23 2.24 -6.82
N MET A 239 2.16 2.14 -7.62
CA MET A 239 1.07 1.19 -7.43
C MET A 239 0.65 0.59 -8.76
N PRO A 240 1.33 -0.48 -9.20
CA PRO A 240 0.95 -1.21 -10.40
C PRO A 240 -0.51 -1.65 -10.35
N GLY A 241 -1.27 -1.40 -11.42
CA GLY A 241 -2.69 -1.74 -11.51
C GLY A 241 -3.65 -0.70 -10.91
N THR A 242 -3.15 0.46 -10.46
CA THR A 242 -4.02 1.55 -10.01
C THR A 242 -4.89 2.10 -11.15
N LYS A 243 -6.13 2.51 -10.84
CA LYS A 243 -7.01 3.25 -11.77
C LYS A 243 -6.64 4.73 -11.91
N MET A 244 -5.74 5.24 -11.06
CA MET A 244 -5.26 6.61 -11.16
C MET A 244 -4.39 6.78 -12.42
N PRO A 245 -4.80 7.59 -13.42
CA PRO A 245 -3.97 7.87 -14.57
C PRO A 245 -2.90 8.92 -14.22
N ALA A 246 -1.80 8.92 -14.97
CA ALA A 246 -0.92 10.08 -15.00
C ALA A 246 -1.69 11.26 -15.64
N PRO A 247 -1.62 12.48 -15.08
CA PRO A 247 -2.23 13.65 -15.68
C PRO A 247 -1.56 13.95 -17.00
N PHE A 248 -2.34 14.40 -17.99
CA PHE A 248 -1.78 14.82 -19.26
C PHE A 248 -1.03 16.14 -19.08
N LEU A 249 0.29 16.13 -19.33
CA LEU A 249 1.14 17.31 -19.29
C LEU A 249 1.43 17.73 -20.74
N PRO A 250 0.93 18.88 -21.20
CA PRO A 250 1.15 19.32 -22.58
C PRO A 250 2.62 19.64 -22.84
N THR A 251 3.15 19.07 -23.92
CA THR A 251 4.53 19.27 -24.38
C THR A 251 4.72 20.64 -25.03
N GLU A 252 5.97 21.07 -25.21
CA GLU A 252 6.31 22.36 -25.83
C GLU A 252 5.69 22.53 -27.23
N ASP A 253 5.70 21.49 -28.05
CA ASP A 253 5.10 21.51 -29.39
C ASP A 253 3.59 21.76 -29.34
N LEU A 254 2.87 21.17 -28.37
CA LEU A 254 1.43 21.42 -28.18
C LEU A 254 1.13 22.81 -27.63
N LEU A 255 2.06 23.41 -26.89
CA LEU A 255 1.87 24.74 -26.29
C LEU A 255 2.23 25.89 -27.24
N THR A 256 2.87 25.58 -28.38
CA THR A 256 3.29 26.57 -29.39
C THR A 256 2.36 26.64 -30.61
N ILE A 257 1.38 25.75 -30.73
CA ILE A 257 0.41 25.78 -31.83
C ILE A 257 -0.54 26.98 -31.74
N ASP A 258 -1.06 27.39 -32.90
CA ASP A 258 -2.13 28.37 -32.98
C ASP A 258 -3.37 27.87 -32.24
N GLY A 259 -3.81 28.62 -31.23
CA GLY A 259 -4.95 28.25 -30.37
C GLY A 259 -4.58 27.71 -28.99
N ALA A 260 -3.29 27.39 -28.72
CA ALA A 260 -2.86 26.77 -27.47
C ALA A 260 -3.30 27.53 -26.19
N LYS A 261 -3.37 28.87 -26.24
CA LYS A 261 -3.85 29.67 -25.09
C LYS A 261 -5.32 29.44 -24.74
N ASN A 262 -6.15 29.09 -25.72
CA ASN A 262 -7.56 28.80 -25.50
C ASN A 262 -7.74 27.38 -24.98
N ASP A 263 -6.96 26.44 -25.51
CA ASP A 263 -7.09 25.01 -25.17
C ASP A 263 -6.43 24.67 -23.83
N TRP A 264 -5.26 25.27 -23.54
CA TRP A 264 -4.43 24.94 -22.37
C TRP A 264 -4.29 26.10 -21.37
N GLY A 265 -4.83 27.28 -21.68
CA GLY A 265 -4.66 28.45 -20.84
C GLY A 265 -3.29 29.13 -20.99
N LYS A 266 -3.23 30.41 -20.61
CA LYS A 266 -2.03 31.25 -20.77
C LYS A 266 -0.89 30.87 -19.83
N GLU A 267 -1.19 30.25 -18.69
CA GLU A 267 -0.21 29.83 -17.69
C GLU A 267 0.59 28.62 -18.16
N LEU A 268 -0.07 27.56 -18.67
CA LEU A 268 0.62 26.40 -19.24
C LEU A 268 1.47 26.79 -20.45
N VAL A 269 0.96 27.66 -21.33
CA VAL A 269 1.74 28.19 -22.46
C VAL A 269 3.01 28.92 -22.00
N LYS A 270 2.97 29.61 -20.86
CA LYS A 270 4.17 30.28 -20.29
C LYS A 270 5.18 29.29 -19.70
N MET A 271 4.74 28.11 -19.26
CA MET A 271 5.63 27.06 -18.77
C MET A 271 6.37 26.34 -19.90
N ASN A 272 5.90 26.48 -21.14
CA ASN A 272 6.60 26.01 -22.35
C ASN A 272 7.08 24.55 -22.26
N GLY A 273 6.24 23.65 -21.72
CA GLY A 273 6.55 22.23 -21.62
C GLY A 273 7.40 21.83 -20.41
N ASP A 274 7.66 22.73 -19.45
CA ASP A 274 8.33 22.39 -18.19
C ASP A 274 7.44 21.47 -17.33
N THR A 275 7.71 20.17 -17.40
CA THR A 275 6.96 19.13 -16.68
C THR A 275 7.12 19.23 -15.17
N GLU A 276 8.28 19.70 -14.68
CA GLU A 276 8.50 19.84 -13.24
C GLU A 276 7.64 20.97 -12.68
N ALA A 277 7.63 22.12 -13.36
CA ALA A 277 6.79 23.26 -12.97
C ALA A 277 5.29 22.92 -13.02
N MET A 278 4.87 22.13 -14.02
CA MET A 278 3.49 21.66 -14.13
C MET A 278 3.09 20.71 -13.00
N LEU A 279 3.95 19.75 -12.65
CA LEU A 279 3.72 18.82 -11.54
C LEU A 279 3.75 19.54 -10.18
N ASP A 280 4.68 20.48 -10.00
CA ASP A 280 4.75 21.32 -8.80
C ASP A 280 3.47 22.16 -8.66
N GLY A 281 3.01 22.76 -9.76
CA GLY A 281 1.76 23.50 -9.81
C GLY A 281 0.53 22.65 -9.46
N LEU A 282 0.43 21.45 -10.05
CA LEU A 282 -0.68 20.54 -9.77
C LEU A 282 -0.67 20.05 -8.32
N ARG A 283 0.51 19.69 -7.80
CA ARG A 283 0.66 19.36 -6.37
C ARG A 283 0.19 20.51 -5.50
N ASP A 284 0.66 21.72 -5.76
CA ASP A 284 0.33 22.91 -4.97
C ASP A 284 -1.18 23.21 -5.00
N TYR A 285 -1.81 23.07 -6.17
CA TYR A 285 -3.26 23.18 -6.31
C TYR A 285 -3.99 22.16 -5.45
N VAL A 286 -3.66 20.86 -5.59
CA VAL A 286 -4.27 19.79 -4.80
C VAL A 286 -4.06 20.01 -3.30
N TRP A 287 -2.91 20.54 -2.91
CA TRP A 287 -2.56 20.85 -1.52
C TRP A 287 -3.36 22.03 -0.93
N SER A 288 -3.90 22.90 -1.79
CA SER A 288 -4.73 24.04 -1.39
C SER A 288 -6.22 23.69 -1.26
N ILE A 289 -6.64 22.50 -1.68
CA ILE A 289 -8.05 22.08 -1.65
C ILE A 289 -8.55 22.06 -0.20
N LYS A 290 -9.58 22.87 0.05
CA LYS A 290 -10.24 22.99 1.36
C LYS A 290 -11.47 22.10 1.41
N GLY A 291 -11.75 21.55 2.58
CA GLY A 291 -12.95 20.75 2.81
C GLY A 291 -12.86 19.96 4.10
N LYS A 292 -13.96 19.29 4.47
CA LYS A 292 -13.96 18.34 5.57
C LYS A 292 -13.05 17.16 5.21
N THR A 293 -12.05 16.84 6.04
CA THR A 293 -11.06 15.79 5.70
C THR A 293 -11.57 14.39 6.04
N ASN A 294 -12.13 14.19 7.24
CA ASN A 294 -12.85 12.96 7.57
C ASN A 294 -14.30 13.00 7.05
N ILE A 295 -14.61 12.10 6.11
CA ILE A 295 -15.92 11.95 5.48
C ILE A 295 -16.50 10.53 5.65
N ASP A 296 -16.03 9.79 6.66
CA ASP A 296 -16.41 8.39 6.89
C ASP A 296 -17.92 8.22 6.95
N LYS A 297 -18.59 9.09 7.72
CA LYS A 297 -20.04 9.09 7.84
C LYS A 297 -20.74 9.31 6.50
N THR A 298 -20.24 10.22 5.66
CA THR A 298 -20.81 10.48 4.33
C THR A 298 -20.72 9.25 3.43
N ILE A 299 -19.59 8.54 3.50
CA ILE A 299 -19.37 7.32 2.72
C ILE A 299 -20.23 6.17 3.27
N GLN A 300 -20.27 5.99 4.59
CA GLN A 300 -21.08 4.97 5.26
C GLN A 300 -22.56 5.17 4.97
N ASP A 301 -23.08 6.39 5.17
CA ASP A 301 -24.49 6.70 4.92
C ASP A 301 -24.85 6.39 3.43
N TYR A 302 -23.94 6.64 2.46
CA TYR A 302 -24.17 6.26 1.05
C TYR A 302 -24.25 4.75 0.86
N PHE A 303 -23.30 3.98 1.40
CA PHE A 303 -23.24 2.54 1.18
C PHE A 303 -24.26 1.76 2.02
N ASP A 304 -24.72 2.29 3.15
CA ASP A 304 -25.84 1.75 3.92
C ASP A 304 -27.14 1.82 3.10
N GLU A 305 -27.27 2.82 2.22
CA GLU A 305 -28.42 3.00 1.33
C GLU A 305 -28.28 2.24 -0.01
N ASN A 306 -27.07 2.17 -0.58
CA ASN A 306 -26.84 1.71 -1.95
C ASN A 306 -26.14 0.35 -2.07
N GLY A 307 -25.52 -0.16 -0.99
CA GLY A 307 -24.76 -1.41 -0.98
C GLY A 307 -23.35 -1.31 -1.60
N TYR A 308 -22.45 -2.20 -1.20
CA TYR A 308 -21.13 -2.40 -1.81
C TYR A 308 -21.21 -3.53 -2.84
N ASP A 309 -21.82 -3.27 -3.99
CA ASP A 309 -21.77 -4.21 -5.11
C ASP A 309 -21.08 -3.55 -6.30
N PHE A 310 -19.85 -4.00 -6.56
CA PHE A 310 -19.06 -3.58 -7.72
C PHE A 310 -18.76 -4.77 -8.65
N SER A 311 -19.36 -5.93 -8.40
CA SER A 311 -19.40 -7.02 -9.37
C SER A 311 -20.22 -6.50 -10.53
N GLY A 312 -19.58 -6.32 -11.69
CA GLY A 312 -20.35 -6.24 -12.92
C GLY A 312 -20.90 -7.64 -13.17
N ASP A 313 -22.12 -7.92 -12.73
CA ASP A 313 -22.92 -8.95 -13.38
C ASP A 313 -23.27 -8.41 -14.78
N GLU A 314 -22.35 -8.60 -15.72
CA GLU A 314 -22.65 -8.62 -17.16
C GLU A 314 -23.29 -9.97 -17.55
N ASP A 315 -24.07 -10.59 -16.66
CA ASP A 315 -24.73 -11.89 -16.87
C ASP A 315 -26.23 -11.86 -16.53
N GLU A 316 -26.89 -10.69 -16.56
CA GLU A 316 -28.37 -10.62 -16.62
C GLU A 316 -28.86 -10.57 -18.08
N ASP A 317 -28.49 -11.56 -18.88
CA ASP A 317 -29.18 -11.92 -20.13
C ASP A 317 -29.05 -13.44 -20.36
N GLU A 318 -29.19 -14.26 -19.31
CA GLU A 318 -29.44 -15.71 -19.47
C GLU A 318 -30.95 -15.96 -19.53
N ASP A 319 -31.46 -15.90 -20.76
CA ASP A 319 -32.49 -16.76 -21.34
C ASP A 319 -33.65 -17.23 -20.42
N ASP A 320 -34.77 -16.51 -20.52
CA ASP A 320 -36.13 -16.97 -20.22
C ASP A 320 -36.53 -18.13 -21.14
N TRP A 321 -35.96 -19.32 -20.91
CA TRP A 321 -36.53 -20.58 -21.39
C TRP A 321 -37.54 -21.06 -20.34
N GLY A 322 -38.78 -20.58 -20.49
CA GLY A 322 -39.93 -21.15 -19.82
C GLY A 322 -40.07 -22.64 -20.16
N ASP A 323 -39.75 -23.50 -19.19
CA ASP A 323 -40.18 -24.89 -19.18
C ASP A 323 -41.70 -24.91 -18.95
N ASP A 324 -42.45 -24.99 -20.06
CA ASP A 324 -43.82 -25.47 -20.07
C ASP A 324 -43.82 -26.99 -19.77
N GLU A 325 -43.84 -27.35 -18.50
CA GLU A 325 -44.34 -28.64 -18.03
C GLU A 325 -45.43 -28.41 -16.99
N ASP A 326 -46.70 -28.43 -17.41
CA ASP A 326 -47.66 -29.41 -16.89
C ASP A 326 -49.09 -29.24 -17.49
N TRP A 327 -49.66 -30.39 -17.92
CA TRP A 327 -51.06 -30.75 -18.27
C TRP A 327 -51.51 -30.74 -19.74
#